data_AF-A0A7X5VK32-F1
#
_entry.id   AF-A0A7X5VK32-F1
#
_cell.length_a   1.000
_cell.length_b   1.000
_cell.length_c   1.000
_cell.angle_alpha   90.00
_cell.angle_beta   90.00
_cell.angle_gamma   90.00
#
_symmetry.space_group_name_H-M   'P 1'
#
loop_
_entity.id
_entity.type
_entity.pdbx_description
1 polymer ?
#
loop_
_entity_poly.entity_id
_entity_poly.type
_entity_poly.pdbx_seq_one_letter_code
_entity_poly.pdbx_strand_id
1 'polypeptide(L)'
;MALPEPVIQRGIAIAGENPMIILYRPGSDEIVLLVSMWTAKYSPVGAGRALLIWADPSGTGLGSAAPIGMYADNPELAQYVWERFYRDYDTIRGRGIETRPPAPARFTEVSGGDRFHRITCVSGPTTIELEWRDVLDTFQVLTRLTGYETSAIARPCATAEVRVNGVPAQGEIHQPEGWFGSSAALAFAETWREI
;
A
#
# COMPACT_ATOMS: atom_id res chain seq x y z
N MET A 1 -22.00 10.20 36.97
CA MET A 1 -21.77 10.78 35.63
C MET A 1 -22.19 9.72 34.63
N ALA A 2 -23.08 10.02 33.68
CA ALA A 2 -23.48 9.05 32.65
C ALA A 2 -22.33 8.88 31.66
N LEU A 3 -22.09 7.65 31.21
CA LEU A 3 -21.12 7.40 30.15
C LEU A 3 -21.64 8.04 28.85
N PRO A 4 -20.77 8.61 28.01
CA PRO A 4 -21.18 9.11 26.70
C PRO A 4 -21.67 7.95 25.85
N GLU A 5 -22.79 8.16 25.15
CA GLU A 5 -23.32 7.19 24.19
C GLU A 5 -22.38 7.08 22.97
N PRO A 6 -22.13 5.86 22.47
CA PRO A 6 -21.29 5.68 21.29
C PRO A 6 -21.97 6.22 20.02
N VAL A 7 -21.19 6.85 19.14
CA VAL A 7 -21.64 7.23 17.81
C VAL A 7 -21.44 6.05 16.86
N ILE A 8 -22.53 5.54 16.29
CA ILE A 8 -22.50 4.40 15.37
C ILE A 8 -22.23 4.89 13.95
N GLN A 9 -21.19 4.35 13.31
CA GLN A 9 -20.91 4.52 11.89
C GLN A 9 -21.22 3.23 11.13
N ARG A 10 -21.76 3.36 9.91
CA ARG A 10 -22.16 2.25 9.04
C ARG A 10 -21.50 2.36 7.67
N GLY A 11 -21.63 1.34 6.84
CA GLY A 11 -21.07 1.33 5.49
C GLY A 11 -19.55 1.12 5.46
N ILE A 12 -19.00 0.41 6.45
CA ILE A 12 -17.57 0.08 6.46
C ILE A 12 -17.26 -0.86 5.29
N ALA A 13 -16.42 -0.40 4.37
CA ALA A 13 -15.98 -1.14 3.20
C ALA A 13 -14.78 -2.04 3.52
N ILE A 14 -13.79 -1.50 4.23
CA ILE A 14 -12.59 -2.23 4.66
C ILE A 14 -12.00 -1.58 5.91
N ALA A 15 -11.43 -2.39 6.80
CA ALA A 15 -10.65 -1.89 7.94
C ALA A 15 -9.40 -2.76 8.17
N GLY A 16 -8.28 -2.11 8.48
CA GLY A 16 -6.99 -2.77 8.56
C GLY A 16 -5.82 -1.80 8.49
N GLU A 17 -4.92 -2.04 7.53
CA GLU A 17 -3.70 -1.24 7.31
C GLU A 17 -3.44 -1.10 5.81
N ASN A 18 -2.91 0.05 5.38
CA ASN A 18 -2.50 0.29 4.00
C ASN A 18 -1.13 0.99 3.86
N PRO A 19 0.00 0.35 4.23
CA PRO A 19 1.32 0.88 3.90
C PRO A 19 1.51 1.05 2.38
N MET A 20 2.12 2.18 1.99
CA MET A 20 2.37 2.51 0.59
C MET A 20 3.80 2.98 0.36
N ILE A 21 4.33 2.69 -0.83
CA ILE A 21 5.59 3.23 -1.34
C ILE A 21 5.36 3.68 -2.78
N ILE A 22 5.70 4.92 -3.08
CA ILE A 22 5.79 5.44 -4.44
C ILE A 22 7.23 5.92 -4.65
N LEU A 23 7.91 5.35 -5.64
CA LEU A 23 9.23 5.82 -6.07
C LEU A 23 9.09 6.64 -7.34
N TYR A 24 9.85 7.72 -7.39
CA TYR A 24 9.95 8.63 -8.52
C TYR A 24 11.29 8.47 -9.21
N ARG A 25 11.34 8.75 -10.51
CA ARG A 25 12.62 8.86 -11.23
C ARG A 25 13.44 9.99 -10.60
N PRO A 26 14.75 9.79 -10.35
CA PRO A 26 15.57 10.82 -9.74
C PRO A 26 15.46 12.18 -10.45
N GLY A 27 15.16 13.22 -9.68
CA GLY A 27 15.02 14.59 -10.18
C GLY A 27 13.77 14.86 -11.04
N SER A 28 12.74 14.02 -11.01
CA SER A 28 11.47 14.27 -11.70
C SER A 28 10.25 13.76 -10.92
N ASP A 29 9.05 14.21 -11.28
CA ASP A 29 7.79 13.71 -10.71
C ASP A 29 7.24 12.47 -11.45
N GLU A 30 8.07 11.80 -12.26
CA GLU A 30 7.67 10.58 -12.95
C GLU A 30 7.69 9.39 -11.99
N ILE A 31 6.52 8.83 -11.68
CA ILE A 31 6.41 7.61 -10.87
C ILE A 31 6.98 6.43 -11.66
N VAL A 32 7.97 5.75 -11.07
CA VAL A 32 8.59 4.53 -11.63
C VAL A 32 8.18 3.27 -10.86
N LEU A 33 7.69 3.41 -9.62
CA LEU A 33 7.16 2.30 -8.83
C LEU A 33 6.01 2.76 -7.94
N LEU A 34 4.97 1.95 -7.85
CA LEU A 34 3.89 2.10 -6.89
C LEU A 34 3.63 0.76 -6.20
N VAL A 35 3.58 0.80 -4.88
CA VAL A 35 3.21 -0.29 -3.99
C VAL A 35 2.10 0.17 -3.07
N SER A 36 1.07 -0.67 -2.96
CA SER A 36 0.02 -0.57 -1.96
C SER A 36 -0.18 -1.93 -1.30
N MET A 37 0.18 -2.02 -0.02
CA MET A 37 0.08 -3.23 0.77
C MET A 37 -1.15 -3.13 1.67
N TRP A 38 -2.13 -3.99 1.46
CA TRP A 38 -3.33 -4.06 2.28
C TRP A 38 -3.23 -5.21 3.26
N THR A 39 -3.44 -4.93 4.55
CA THR A 39 -3.70 -5.95 5.57
C THR A 39 -5.09 -5.71 6.13
N ALA A 40 -6.10 -6.40 5.60
CA ALA A 40 -7.48 -6.27 6.05
C ALA A 40 -7.75 -7.14 7.27
N LYS A 41 -8.23 -6.52 8.36
CA LYS A 41 -8.83 -7.22 9.51
C LYS A 41 -10.33 -7.42 9.32
N TYR A 42 -10.96 -6.52 8.57
CA TYR A 42 -12.34 -6.63 8.16
C TYR A 42 -12.50 -6.24 6.69
N SER A 43 -13.22 -7.07 5.94
CA SER A 43 -13.82 -6.73 4.64
C SER A 43 -15.02 -7.65 4.39
N PRO A 44 -15.95 -7.31 3.49
CA PRO A 44 -17.04 -8.21 3.09
C PRO A 44 -16.59 -9.54 2.47
N VAL A 45 -15.35 -9.61 1.97
CA VAL A 45 -14.76 -10.80 1.34
C VAL A 45 -13.75 -11.51 2.26
N GLY A 46 -13.78 -11.19 3.55
CA GLY A 46 -12.93 -11.79 4.57
C GLY A 46 -11.65 -11.00 4.87
N ALA A 47 -10.94 -11.44 5.90
CA ALA A 47 -9.64 -10.89 6.28
C ALA A 47 -8.53 -11.47 5.40
N GLY A 48 -7.39 -10.77 5.34
CA GLY A 48 -6.23 -11.24 4.58
C GLY A 48 -5.28 -10.11 4.20
N ARG A 49 -4.39 -10.41 3.27
CA ARG A 49 -3.36 -9.51 2.75
C ARG A 49 -3.36 -9.49 1.23
N ALA A 50 -3.19 -8.29 0.68
CA ALA A 50 -3.07 -8.06 -0.76
C ALA A 50 -2.03 -6.98 -1.05
N LEU A 51 -1.01 -7.33 -1.83
CA LEU A 51 -0.04 -6.42 -2.38
C LEU A 51 -0.42 -6.09 -3.82
N LEU A 52 -0.69 -4.82 -4.10
CA LEU A 52 -0.80 -4.28 -5.44
C LEU A 52 0.52 -3.60 -5.78
N ILE A 53 1.12 -3.99 -6.91
CA ILE A 53 2.41 -3.44 -7.33
C ILE A 53 2.44 -3.20 -8.84
N TRP A 54 2.94 -2.02 -9.21
CA TRP A 54 3.38 -1.71 -10.55
C TRP A 54 4.79 -1.14 -10.48
N ALA A 55 5.70 -1.71 -11.27
CA ALA A 55 7.06 -1.24 -11.42
C ALA A 55 7.37 -1.07 -12.90
N ASP A 56 7.86 0.11 -13.29
CA ASP A 56 8.38 0.34 -14.64
C ASP A 56 9.71 -0.43 -14.81
N PRO A 57 9.81 -1.35 -15.79
CA PRO A 57 11.03 -2.14 -15.99
C PRO A 57 12.31 -1.33 -16.15
N SER A 58 12.24 -0.21 -16.85
CA SER A 58 13.42 0.61 -17.18
C SER A 58 13.69 1.64 -16.09
N GLY A 59 12.65 2.29 -15.58
CA GLY A 59 12.70 3.32 -14.55
C GLY A 59 13.15 2.79 -13.19
N THR A 60 12.79 1.55 -12.86
CA THR A 60 13.25 0.89 -11.63
C THR A 60 14.58 0.15 -11.79
N GLY A 61 15.08 -0.02 -13.01
CA GLY A 61 16.27 -0.82 -13.29
C GLY A 61 16.10 -2.33 -13.03
N LEU A 62 14.88 -2.81 -12.74
CA LEU A 62 14.59 -4.23 -12.48
C LEU A 62 14.48 -5.05 -13.77
N GLY A 63 14.30 -4.41 -14.94
CA GLY A 63 14.16 -5.09 -16.22
C GLY A 63 13.01 -6.09 -16.22
N SER A 64 13.25 -7.30 -16.71
CA SER A 64 12.23 -8.36 -16.76
C SER A 64 11.78 -8.87 -15.39
N ALA A 65 12.48 -8.52 -14.31
CA ALA A 65 12.07 -8.85 -12.94
C ALA A 65 11.06 -7.86 -12.35
N ALA A 66 10.77 -6.73 -13.03
CA ALA A 66 9.84 -5.73 -12.55
C ALA A 66 8.42 -6.32 -12.34
N PRO A 67 7.90 -6.34 -11.10
CA PRO A 67 6.62 -6.93 -10.80
C PRO A 67 5.47 -6.00 -11.23
N ILE A 68 4.49 -6.59 -11.91
CA ILE A 68 3.20 -5.95 -12.23
C ILE A 68 2.11 -6.96 -11.88
N GLY A 69 1.24 -6.61 -10.93
CA GLY A 69 0.13 -7.48 -10.55
C GLY A 69 -0.33 -7.35 -9.10
N MET A 70 -1.17 -8.31 -8.72
CA MET A 70 -1.71 -8.47 -7.38
C MET A 70 -1.16 -9.77 -6.77
N TYR A 71 -0.70 -9.71 -5.53
CA TYR A 71 -0.19 -10.86 -4.77
C TYR A 71 -0.96 -10.96 -3.47
N ALA A 72 -1.51 -12.12 -3.12
CA ALA A 72 -2.42 -12.21 -1.98
C ALA A 72 -2.49 -13.59 -1.34
N ASP A 73 -2.75 -13.62 -0.04
CA ASP A 73 -3.15 -14.83 0.68
C ASP A 73 -4.69 -15.04 0.66
N ASN A 74 -5.43 -13.97 0.36
CA ASN A 74 -6.86 -13.94 0.08
C ASN A 74 -7.07 -13.28 -1.30
N PRO A 75 -7.27 -14.08 -2.38
CA PRO A 75 -7.40 -13.53 -3.73
C PRO A 75 -8.68 -12.69 -3.91
N GLU A 76 -9.78 -13.03 -3.23
CA GLU A 76 -11.01 -12.24 -3.25
C GLU A 76 -10.80 -10.84 -2.67
N LEU A 77 -9.99 -10.70 -1.61
CA LEU A 77 -9.60 -9.41 -1.06
C LEU A 77 -8.81 -8.57 -2.06
N ALA A 78 -7.82 -9.14 -2.74
CA ALA A 78 -7.03 -8.41 -3.73
C ALA A 78 -7.90 -7.88 -4.88
N GLN A 79 -8.82 -8.72 -5.37
CA GLN A 79 -9.76 -8.32 -6.39
C GLN A 79 -10.74 -7.26 -5.87
N TYR A 80 -11.28 -7.41 -4.66
CA TYR A 80 -12.13 -6.40 -4.02
C TYR A 80 -11.43 -5.04 -3.93
N VAL A 81 -10.17 -5.03 -3.48
CA VAL A 81 -9.35 -3.81 -3.36
C VAL A 81 -9.13 -3.16 -4.72
N TRP A 82 -8.77 -3.96 -5.73
CA TRP A 82 -8.59 -3.45 -7.09
C TRP A 82 -9.87 -2.80 -7.61
N GLU A 83 -11.00 -3.52 -7.53
CA GLU A 83 -12.27 -3.07 -8.10
C GLU A 83 -12.83 -1.82 -7.42
N ARG A 84 -12.62 -1.66 -6.11
CA ARG A 84 -13.23 -0.60 -5.30
C ARG A 84 -12.36 0.64 -5.13
N PHE A 85 -11.04 0.50 -5.11
CA PHE A 85 -10.13 1.60 -4.77
C PHE A 85 -9.17 1.98 -5.89
N TYR A 86 -8.82 1.05 -6.79
CA TYR A 86 -7.77 1.26 -7.79
C TYR A 86 -8.23 1.21 -9.24
N ARG A 87 -9.41 0.64 -9.54
CA ARG A 87 -9.92 0.49 -10.90
C ARG A 87 -9.91 1.80 -11.69
N ASP A 88 -10.25 2.90 -11.03
CA ASP A 88 -10.33 4.23 -11.63
C ASP A 88 -9.10 5.11 -11.30
N TYR A 89 -8.05 4.52 -10.70
CA TYR A 89 -6.83 5.24 -10.36
C TYR A 89 -5.89 5.32 -11.57
N ASP A 90 -5.93 6.46 -12.26
CA ASP A 90 -5.24 6.70 -13.54
C ASP A 90 -3.74 6.39 -13.54
N THR A 91 -3.07 6.51 -12.39
CA THR A 91 -1.63 6.21 -12.28
C THR A 91 -1.31 4.75 -12.63
N ILE A 92 -2.20 3.80 -12.31
CA ILE A 92 -1.93 2.36 -12.51
C ILE A 92 -2.97 1.64 -13.37
N ARG A 93 -4.12 2.25 -13.64
CA ARG A 93 -5.14 1.73 -14.56
C ARG A 93 -4.56 1.54 -15.96
N GLY A 94 -4.81 0.40 -16.58
CA GLY A 94 -4.31 0.09 -17.92
C GLY A 94 -2.83 -0.29 -17.97
N ARG A 95 -2.13 -0.36 -16.82
CA ARG A 95 -0.70 -0.67 -16.76
C ARG A 95 -0.37 -2.14 -16.52
N GLY A 96 -1.39 -2.99 -16.52
CA GLY A 96 -1.21 -4.45 -16.56
C GLY A 96 -1.51 -5.17 -15.25
N ILE A 97 -1.75 -4.45 -14.14
CA ILE A 97 -2.09 -5.06 -12.84
C ILE A 97 -3.34 -5.94 -12.98
N GLU A 98 -4.33 -5.46 -13.72
CA GLU A 98 -5.63 -6.10 -13.97
C GLU A 98 -5.59 -7.26 -14.96
N THR A 99 -4.49 -7.44 -15.68
CA THR A 99 -4.43 -8.39 -16.82
C THR A 99 -4.29 -9.84 -16.39
N ARG A 100 -4.04 -10.08 -15.10
CA ARG A 100 -3.84 -11.40 -14.52
C ARG A 100 -4.63 -11.53 -13.21
N PRO A 101 -5.10 -12.74 -12.87
CA PRO A 101 -5.69 -12.97 -11.55
C PRO A 101 -4.64 -12.74 -10.45
N PRO A 102 -5.08 -12.46 -9.20
CA PRO A 102 -4.18 -12.38 -8.06
C PRO A 102 -3.32 -13.65 -7.91
N ALA A 103 -2.01 -13.47 -7.76
CA ALA A 103 -1.06 -14.55 -7.53
C ALA A 103 -1.08 -14.96 -6.04
N PRO A 104 -1.17 -16.27 -5.73
CA PRO A 104 -1.07 -16.73 -4.36
C PRO A 104 0.26 -16.35 -3.71
N ALA A 105 0.20 -15.72 -2.53
CA ALA A 105 1.37 -15.23 -1.83
C ALA A 105 1.31 -15.51 -0.33
N ARG A 106 2.48 -15.50 0.32
CA ARG A 106 2.63 -15.52 1.77
C ARG A 106 3.35 -14.27 2.22
N PHE A 107 2.95 -13.75 3.37
CA PHE A 107 3.51 -12.53 3.92
C PHE A 107 4.15 -12.77 5.27
N THR A 108 5.32 -12.19 5.48
CA THR A 108 5.95 -12.05 6.80
C THR A 108 6.21 -10.58 7.07
N GLU A 109 6.10 -10.19 8.33
CA GLU A 109 6.25 -8.80 8.74
C GLU A 109 7.15 -8.71 9.97
N VAL A 110 8.04 -7.72 9.97
CA VAL A 110 8.94 -7.44 11.07
C VAL A 110 8.96 -5.93 11.28
N SER A 111 8.66 -5.50 12.50
CA SER A 111 8.80 -4.09 12.91
C SER A 111 9.90 -3.94 13.95
N GLY A 112 10.76 -2.94 13.73
CA GLY A 112 11.78 -2.49 14.67
C GLY A 112 11.34 -1.28 15.49
N GLY A 113 10.03 -1.02 15.61
CA GLY A 113 9.46 0.21 16.16
C GLY A 113 9.60 1.35 15.15
N ASP A 114 10.20 2.45 15.57
CA ASP A 114 10.33 3.68 14.76
C ASP A 114 11.51 3.62 13.77
N ARG A 115 12.37 2.61 13.89
CA ARG A 115 13.56 2.46 13.05
C ARG A 115 13.23 1.94 11.66
N PHE A 116 12.39 0.90 11.60
CA PHE A 116 11.99 0.29 10.34
C PHE A 116 10.70 -0.51 10.50
N HIS A 117 10.02 -0.68 9.37
CA HIS A 117 8.95 -1.64 9.18
C HIS A 117 9.22 -2.39 7.88
N ARG A 118 9.18 -3.72 7.92
CA ARG A 118 9.48 -4.57 6.76
C ARG A 118 8.38 -5.58 6.52
N ILE A 119 7.93 -5.69 5.28
CA ILE A 119 7.00 -6.71 4.81
C ILE A 119 7.66 -7.48 3.67
N THR A 120 7.69 -8.81 3.78
CA THR A 120 8.17 -9.69 2.71
C THR A 120 6.98 -10.46 2.15
N CYS A 121 6.81 -10.40 0.84
CA CYS A 121 5.83 -11.14 0.06
C CYS A 121 6.53 -12.22 -0.77
N VAL A 122 6.17 -13.49 -0.59
CA VAL A 122 6.70 -14.62 -1.36
C VAL A 122 5.60 -15.24 -2.20
N SER A 123 5.80 -15.30 -3.51
CA SER A 123 4.86 -15.87 -4.49
C SER A 123 5.61 -16.70 -5.53
N GLY A 124 5.55 -18.03 -5.42
CA GLY A 124 6.31 -18.93 -6.30
C GLY A 124 7.81 -18.65 -6.22
N PRO A 125 8.50 -18.36 -7.34
CA PRO A 125 9.92 -18.03 -7.35
C PRO A 125 10.21 -16.56 -6.98
N THR A 126 9.19 -15.72 -6.84
CA THR A 126 9.33 -14.28 -6.65
C THR A 126 9.25 -13.92 -5.17
N THR A 127 10.25 -13.19 -4.69
CA THR A 127 10.27 -12.55 -3.38
C THR A 127 10.27 -11.04 -3.57
N ILE A 128 9.30 -10.35 -2.96
CA ILE A 128 9.20 -8.88 -2.94
C ILE A 128 9.37 -8.44 -1.49
N GLU A 129 10.36 -7.61 -1.22
CA GLU A 129 10.61 -7.03 0.11
C GLU A 129 10.31 -5.55 0.07
N LEU A 130 9.50 -5.09 1.02
CA LEU A 130 9.12 -3.71 1.21
C LEU A 130 9.68 -3.27 2.55
N GLU A 131 10.42 -2.17 2.57
CA GLU A 131 10.96 -1.62 3.81
C GLU A 131 10.75 -0.12 3.88
N TRP A 132 10.18 0.33 4.99
CA TRP A 132 10.05 1.73 5.37
C TRP A 132 11.02 2.01 6.51
N ARG A 133 11.72 3.15 6.46
CA ARG A 133 12.71 3.57 7.47
C ARG A 133 12.57 5.06 7.78
N ASP A 134 13.21 5.48 8.87
CA ASP A 134 13.31 6.88 9.25
C ASP A 134 11.92 7.51 9.38
N VAL A 135 11.11 6.92 10.26
CA VAL A 135 9.75 7.38 10.52
C VAL A 135 9.78 8.84 11.01
N LEU A 136 8.95 9.68 10.39
CA LEU A 136 8.79 11.08 10.71
C LEU A 136 7.71 11.24 11.81
N ASP A 137 6.84 12.25 11.69
CA ASP A 137 5.77 12.48 12.66
C ASP A 137 4.63 11.45 12.54
N THR A 138 3.96 11.17 13.66
CA THR A 138 2.82 10.24 13.71
C THR A 138 1.54 11.03 14.00
N PHE A 139 0.56 10.92 13.10
CA PHE A 139 -0.70 11.66 13.22
C PHE A 139 -1.88 10.85 12.71
N GLN A 140 -3.08 11.21 13.16
CA GLN A 140 -4.31 10.68 12.60
C GLN A 140 -4.74 11.53 11.41
N VAL A 141 -5.02 10.90 10.29
CA VAL A 141 -5.65 11.53 9.13
C VAL A 141 -7.14 11.21 9.12
N LEU A 142 -7.93 12.17 8.65
CA LEU A 142 -9.29 11.95 8.17
C LEU A 142 -9.38 12.57 6.79
N THR A 143 -9.78 11.80 5.79
CA THR A 143 -9.92 12.29 4.41
C THR A 143 -11.21 11.83 3.78
N ARG A 144 -11.61 12.50 2.71
CA ARG A 144 -12.70 12.09 1.84
C ARG A 144 -12.17 11.94 0.43
N LEU A 145 -12.18 10.70 -0.05
CA LEU A 145 -11.61 10.34 -1.34
C LEU A 145 -12.56 9.40 -2.06
N THR A 146 -12.87 9.69 -3.33
CA THR A 146 -13.57 8.77 -4.25
C THR A 146 -14.84 8.12 -3.68
N GLY A 147 -15.67 8.89 -2.96
CA GLY A 147 -16.92 8.38 -2.37
C GLY A 147 -16.75 7.67 -1.02
N TYR A 148 -15.55 7.72 -0.44
CA TYR A 148 -15.26 7.19 0.89
C TYR A 148 -14.86 8.29 1.86
N GLU A 149 -15.17 8.10 3.14
CA GLU A 149 -14.49 8.75 4.24
C GLU A 149 -13.50 7.74 4.81
N THR A 150 -12.26 8.17 5.00
CA THR A 150 -11.21 7.32 5.53
C THR A 150 -10.57 7.94 6.77
N SER A 151 -10.14 7.10 7.69
CA SER A 151 -9.27 7.49 8.79
C SER A 151 -8.16 6.49 8.96
N ALA A 152 -6.96 6.96 9.24
CA ALA A 152 -5.78 6.13 9.50
C ALA A 152 -4.85 6.84 10.48
N ILE A 153 -4.05 6.07 11.21
CA ILE A 153 -2.83 6.56 11.84
C ILE A 153 -1.73 6.51 10.79
N ALA A 154 -1.34 7.67 10.29
CA ALA A 154 -0.30 7.82 9.29
C ALA A 154 1.06 8.02 9.96
N ARG A 155 2.07 7.32 9.44
CA ARG A 155 3.47 7.47 9.80
C ARG A 155 4.30 7.61 8.52
N PRO A 156 4.41 8.82 7.95
CA PRO A 156 5.35 9.08 6.86
C PRO A 156 6.78 8.68 7.21
N CYS A 157 7.52 8.24 6.20
CA CYS A 157 8.87 7.74 6.32
C CYS A 157 9.77 8.55 5.39
N ALA A 158 10.97 8.92 5.84
CA ALA A 158 11.89 9.69 5.00
C ALA A 158 12.49 8.84 3.88
N THR A 159 12.65 7.54 4.10
CA THR A 159 13.18 6.60 3.12
C THR A 159 12.37 5.31 3.09
N ALA A 160 12.36 4.68 1.91
CA ALA A 160 11.83 3.33 1.73
C ALA A 160 12.60 2.62 0.62
N GLU A 161 12.53 1.30 0.61
CA GLU A 161 13.17 0.45 -0.39
C GLU A 161 12.22 -0.68 -0.80
N VAL A 162 12.21 -0.99 -2.09
CA VAL A 162 11.55 -2.17 -2.63
C VAL A 162 12.61 -3.05 -3.28
N ARG A 163 12.71 -4.32 -2.87
CA ARG A 163 13.58 -5.31 -3.49
C ARG A 163 12.78 -6.41 -4.14
N VAL A 164 13.22 -6.86 -5.31
CA VAL A 164 12.65 -8.01 -6.01
C VAL A 164 13.75 -9.03 -6.22
N ASN A 165 13.60 -10.21 -5.60
CA ASN A 165 14.61 -11.25 -5.55
C ASN A 165 15.99 -10.71 -5.09
N GLY A 166 15.98 -9.83 -4.08
CA GLY A 166 17.17 -9.19 -3.52
C GLY A 166 17.68 -7.97 -4.29
N VAL A 167 17.20 -7.71 -5.51
CA VAL A 167 17.60 -6.57 -6.34
C VAL A 167 16.78 -5.33 -5.96
N PRO A 168 17.40 -4.22 -5.53
CA PRO A 168 16.68 -3.00 -5.19
C PRO A 168 16.15 -2.29 -6.44
N ALA A 169 14.90 -1.84 -6.38
CA ALA A 169 14.32 -0.92 -7.35
C ALA A 169 14.97 0.46 -7.22
N GLN A 170 15.31 1.07 -8.35
CA GLN A 170 15.78 2.44 -8.43
C GLN A 170 14.61 3.43 -8.32
N GLY A 171 14.88 4.57 -7.70
CA GLY A 171 13.97 5.70 -7.58
C GLY A 171 14.14 6.42 -6.24
N GLU A 172 13.46 7.55 -6.10
CA GLU A 172 13.56 8.43 -4.93
C GLU A 172 12.20 8.60 -4.25
N ILE A 173 12.23 8.79 -2.93
CA ILE A 173 11.06 9.19 -2.14
C ILE A 173 10.90 10.69 -2.24
N HIS A 174 9.66 11.13 -2.50
CA HIS A 174 9.30 12.54 -2.48
C HIS A 174 8.60 12.88 -1.16
N GLN A 175 8.81 14.10 -0.66
CA GLN A 175 8.15 14.64 0.53
C GLN A 175 7.35 15.88 0.15
N PRO A 176 6.23 15.72 -0.59
CA PRO A 176 5.42 16.86 -1.00
C PRO A 176 4.66 17.46 0.20
N GLU A 177 4.35 18.76 0.11
CA GLU A 177 3.39 19.38 1.01
C GLU A 177 1.99 18.77 0.78
N GLY A 178 1.33 18.29 1.84
CA GLY A 178 -0.09 17.94 1.78
C GLY A 178 -0.48 16.50 1.35
N TRP A 179 0.45 15.54 1.28
CA TRP A 179 0.14 14.09 1.09
C TRP A 179 0.93 13.23 2.08
N PHE A 180 0.36 12.95 3.26
CA PHE A 180 1.06 12.39 4.43
C PHE A 180 2.42 13.03 4.81
N GLY A 181 2.94 14.02 4.07
CA GLY A 181 4.31 14.49 4.14
C GLY A 181 5.36 13.56 3.51
N SER A 182 4.97 12.45 2.86
CA SER A 182 5.90 11.53 2.19
C SER A 182 5.19 10.59 1.21
N SER A 183 5.89 10.23 0.14
CA SER A 183 5.50 9.17 -0.81
C SER A 183 5.77 7.76 -0.30
N ALA A 184 6.40 7.63 0.87
CA ALA A 184 6.47 6.41 1.65
C ALA A 184 5.77 6.63 3.00
N ALA A 185 4.72 5.87 3.25
CA ALA A 185 3.96 5.98 4.49
C ALA A 185 3.47 4.62 4.98
N LEU A 186 3.50 4.45 6.30
CA LEU A 186 2.72 3.42 6.97
C LEU A 186 1.35 4.01 7.31
N ALA A 187 0.28 3.25 7.06
CA ALA A 187 -1.08 3.64 7.45
C ALA A 187 -1.69 2.51 8.29
N PHE A 188 -1.83 2.74 9.59
CA PHE A 188 -2.34 1.78 10.55
C PHE A 188 -3.76 2.11 10.99
N ALA A 189 -4.48 1.09 11.46
CA ALA A 189 -5.87 1.21 11.91
C ALA A 189 -6.74 1.96 10.88
N GLU A 190 -6.46 1.75 9.61
CA GLU A 190 -7.14 2.40 8.52
C GLU A 190 -8.56 1.86 8.39
N THR A 191 -9.54 2.74 8.28
CA THR A 191 -10.95 2.39 8.05
C THR A 191 -11.47 3.20 6.89
N TRP A 192 -12.10 2.54 5.92
CA TRP A 192 -12.79 3.16 4.80
C TRP A 192 -14.29 2.91 4.95
N ARG A 193 -15.08 3.97 4.89
CA ARG A 193 -16.55 3.88 4.86
C ARG A 193 -17.10 4.59 3.64
N GLU A 194 -18.11 4.01 3.02
CA GLU A 194 -18.85 4.64 1.92
C GLU A 194 -19.58 5.91 2.44
N ILE A 195 -19.71 6.93 1.57
CA ILE A 195 -20.44 8.19 1.80
C ILE A 195 -21.71 8.22 0.95
#